data_AF-A0A820EKE8-F1
#
_entry.id   AF-A0A820EKE8-F1
#
_cell.length_a   1.000
_cell.length_b   1.000
_cell.length_c   1.000
_cell.angle_alpha   90.00
_cell.angle_beta   90.00
_cell.angle_gamma   90.00
#
_symmetry.space_group_name_H-M   'P 1'
#
loop_
_entity.id
_entity.type
_entity.pdbx_description
1 polymer ?
#
loop_
_entity_poly.entity_id
_entity_poly.type
_entity_poly.pdbx_seq_one_letter_code
_entity_poly.pdbx_strand_id
1 'polypeptide(L)'
;MDSYVDIFIVRSAPKVTSAVIEGSPRLKLIGRVGTRKDKIDTEVTTRHGILVMNTPDSNTLSAAEHTCTLIYSSARNIPSACASLKTGAWQRAEFMGEELNGKTLAIIGLGRIGREVAKRMQSFNMK
;
A
#
# COMPACT_ATOMS: atom_id res chain seq x y z
N MET A 1 18.37 10.21 32.80
CA MET A 1 17.05 10.64 32.28
C MET A 1 16.26 9.37 32.07
N ASP A 2 15.41 9.01 33.02
CA ASP A 2 14.62 7.79 32.92
C ASP A 2 13.65 7.93 31.75
N SER A 3 13.73 7.02 30.79
CA SER A 3 12.80 6.95 29.68
C SER A 3 11.42 6.54 30.21
N TYR A 4 10.43 7.45 30.11
CA TYR A 4 9.05 7.26 30.55
C TYR A 4 8.16 6.53 29.53
N VAL A 5 8.73 5.94 28.49
CA VAL A 5 7.97 5.45 27.32
C VAL A 5 7.77 3.94 27.40
N ASP A 6 6.55 3.50 27.70
CA ASP A 6 6.16 2.09 27.63
C ASP A 6 5.83 1.63 26.20
N ILE A 7 5.39 2.54 25.33
CA ILE A 7 4.93 2.24 23.97
C ILE A 7 5.49 3.25 22.97
N PHE A 8 6.06 2.76 21.87
CA PHE A 8 6.54 3.60 20.78
C PHE A 8 5.75 3.35 19.48
N ILE A 9 5.06 4.37 18.98
CA ILE A 9 4.32 4.30 17.72
C ILE A 9 5.14 4.94 16.60
N VAL A 10 5.38 4.18 15.53
CA VAL A 10 6.21 4.60 14.40
C VAL A 10 5.50 4.42 13.06
N ARG A 11 5.91 5.20 12.07
CA ARG A 11 5.48 5.07 10.66
C ARG A 11 6.69 4.73 9.78
N SER A 12 6.82 5.36 8.62
CA SER A 12 7.82 5.02 7.60
C SER A 12 9.15 5.76 7.75
N ALA A 13 9.21 6.91 8.44
CA ALA A 13 10.43 7.70 8.52
C ALA A 13 11.42 7.22 9.61
N PRO A 14 10.99 6.97 10.86
CA PRO A 14 11.93 6.62 11.94
C PRO A 14 12.51 5.21 11.74
N LYS A 15 13.82 5.07 11.92
CA LYS A 15 14.48 3.77 12.08
C LYS A 15 14.56 3.46 13.56
N VAL A 16 13.97 2.36 14.00
CA VAL A 16 14.14 1.89 15.38
C VAL A 16 15.47 1.13 15.44
N THR A 17 16.52 1.81 15.92
CA THR A 17 17.87 1.25 16.04
C THR A 17 18.07 0.59 17.41
N SER A 18 19.13 -0.21 17.53
CA SER A 18 19.52 -0.82 18.81
C SER A 18 19.74 0.21 19.91
N ALA A 19 20.37 1.36 19.59
CA ALA A 19 20.59 2.43 20.54
C ALA A 19 19.27 3.01 21.11
N VAL A 20 18.21 3.08 20.29
CA VAL A 20 16.88 3.53 20.77
C VAL A 20 16.27 2.49 21.72
N ILE A 21 16.45 1.20 21.42
CA ILE A 21 15.93 0.09 22.22
C ILE A 21 16.67 0.00 23.56
N GLU A 22 18.01 -0.01 23.52
CA GLU A 22 18.89 -0.09 24.69
C GLU A 22 18.76 1.14 25.59
N GLY A 23 18.55 2.32 25.01
CA GLY A 23 18.29 3.56 25.75
C GLY A 23 16.88 3.66 26.36
N SER A 24 16.00 2.68 26.11
CA SER A 24 14.59 2.72 26.54
C SER A 24 14.23 1.52 27.43
N PRO A 25 14.71 1.47 28.69
CA PRO A 25 14.56 0.31 29.58
C PRO A 25 13.10 -0.04 29.94
N ARG A 26 12.16 0.88 29.74
CA ARG A 26 10.72 0.66 29.99
C ARG A 26 9.91 0.29 28.75
N LEU A 27 10.51 0.29 27.56
CA LEU A 27 9.78 0.05 26.31
C LEU A 27 9.29 -1.40 26.25
N LYS A 28 7.98 -1.59 26.05
CA LYS A 28 7.33 -2.91 25.98
C LYS A 28 6.79 -3.22 24.59
N LEU A 29 6.43 -2.20 23.83
CA LEU A 29 5.75 -2.36 22.55
C LEU A 29 6.17 -1.32 21.52
N ILE A 30 6.38 -1.79 20.29
CA ILE A 30 6.56 -0.95 19.11
C ILE A 30 5.39 -1.22 18.15
N GLY A 31 4.55 -0.21 17.98
CA GLY A 31 3.44 -0.23 17.05
C GLY A 31 3.80 0.45 15.74
N ARG A 32 3.90 -0.31 14.65
CA ARG A 32 4.10 0.28 13.32
C ARG A 32 2.78 0.52 12.62
N VAL A 33 2.52 1.78 12.28
CA VAL A 33 1.43 2.18 11.39
C VAL A 33 1.85 1.89 9.94
N GLY A 34 1.44 0.73 9.43
CA GLY A 34 1.75 0.25 8.08
C GLY A 34 1.94 -1.27 8.02
N THR A 35 1.95 -1.82 6.82
CA THR A 35 1.93 -3.27 6.60
C THR A 35 3.30 -3.95 6.70
N ARG A 36 4.37 -3.30 6.23
CA ARG A 36 5.73 -3.87 6.26
C ARG A 36 6.34 -3.80 7.67
N LYS A 37 7.42 -4.53 7.95
CA LYS A 37 8.21 -4.43 9.20
C LYS A 37 9.68 -4.04 8.98
N ASP A 38 10.01 -3.60 7.77
CA ASP A 38 11.36 -3.34 7.22
C ASP A 38 12.28 -2.33 7.97
N LYS A 39 11.79 -1.61 8.98
CA LYS A 39 12.55 -0.55 9.68
C LYS A 39 12.70 -0.77 11.18
N ILE A 40 12.40 -1.98 11.64
CA ILE A 40 12.48 -2.39 13.04
C ILE A 40 13.43 -3.57 13.11
N ASP A 41 14.46 -3.47 13.95
CA ASP A 41 15.35 -4.58 14.22
C ASP A 41 14.61 -5.64 15.06
N THR A 42 14.12 -6.68 14.38
CA THR A 42 13.34 -7.74 15.02
C THR A 42 14.17 -8.61 15.95
N GLU A 43 15.48 -8.73 15.74
CA GLU A 43 16.36 -9.51 16.61
C GLU A 43 16.61 -8.79 17.92
N VAL A 44 16.96 -7.51 17.86
CA VAL A 44 17.22 -6.70 19.07
C VAL A 44 15.95 -6.55 19.90
N THR A 45 14.80 -6.29 19.26
CA THR A 45 13.51 -6.21 19.96
C THR A 45 13.14 -7.53 20.63
N THR A 46 13.35 -8.67 19.96
CA THR A 46 13.10 -10.00 20.54
C THR A 46 14.01 -10.26 21.75
N ARG A 47 15.31 -9.95 21.66
CA ARG A 47 16.26 -10.11 22.78
C ARG A 47 15.88 -9.29 24.02
N HIS A 48 15.24 -8.13 23.82
CA HIS A 48 14.80 -7.25 24.90
C HIS A 48 13.35 -7.49 25.34
N GLY A 49 12.67 -8.52 24.81
CA GLY A 49 11.29 -8.84 25.18
C GLY A 49 10.26 -7.80 24.71
N ILE A 50 10.58 -7.03 23.66
CA ILE A 50 9.74 -5.95 23.14
C ILE A 50 8.85 -6.47 22.01
N LEU A 51 7.54 -6.30 22.15
CA LEU A 51 6.56 -6.73 21.15
C LEU A 51 6.56 -5.79 19.94
N VAL A 52 6.57 -6.34 18.72
CA VAL A 52 6.46 -5.58 17.47
C VAL A 52 5.19 -5.94 16.71
N MET A 53 4.26 -4.98 16.62
CA MET A 53 3.00 -5.10 15.88
C MET A 53 2.97 -4.19 14.65
N ASN A 54 2.25 -4.63 13.62
CA ASN A 54 1.98 -3.87 12.39
C ASN A 54 0.48 -3.85 12.11
N THR A 55 0.06 -3.13 11.07
CA THR A 55 -1.33 -3.08 10.62
C THR A 55 -1.47 -3.81 9.28
N PRO A 56 -1.55 -5.15 9.24
CA PRO A 56 -1.40 -5.95 8.02
C PRO A 56 -2.47 -5.68 6.96
N ASP A 57 -3.67 -5.26 7.38
CA ASP A 57 -4.83 -5.16 6.49
C ASP A 57 -5.18 -3.71 6.12
N SER A 58 -4.50 -2.72 6.70
CA SER A 58 -4.92 -1.32 6.71
C SER A 58 -4.97 -0.63 5.35
N ASN A 59 -4.32 -1.19 4.32
CA ASN A 59 -4.31 -0.63 2.97
C ASN A 59 -4.96 -1.53 1.91
N THR A 60 -5.61 -2.63 2.31
CA THR A 60 -6.16 -3.61 1.37
C THR A 60 -7.14 -2.96 0.40
N LEU A 61 -8.10 -2.19 0.92
CA LEU A 61 -9.13 -1.52 0.11
C LEU A 61 -8.53 -0.43 -0.79
N SER A 62 -7.72 0.47 -0.21
CA SER A 62 -7.09 1.55 -0.98
C SER A 62 -6.20 1.01 -2.10
N ALA A 63 -5.45 -0.07 -1.86
CA ALA A 63 -4.65 -0.72 -2.89
C ALA A 63 -5.53 -1.34 -3.98
N ALA A 64 -6.61 -2.04 -3.60
CA ALA A 64 -7.54 -2.63 -4.57
C ALA A 64 -8.24 -1.57 -5.43
N GLU A 65 -8.73 -0.49 -4.83
CA GLU A 65 -9.35 0.64 -5.54
C GLU A 65 -8.36 1.32 -6.49
N HIS A 66 -7.13 1.52 -6.03
CA HIS A 66 -6.09 2.09 -6.88
C HIS A 66 -5.75 1.16 -8.05
N THR A 67 -5.67 -0.15 -7.84
CA THR A 67 -5.48 -1.12 -8.94
C THR A 67 -6.62 -1.07 -9.95
N CYS A 68 -7.89 -1.06 -9.50
CA CYS A 68 -9.04 -0.94 -10.40
C CYS A 68 -9.00 0.37 -11.20
N THR A 69 -8.62 1.47 -10.54
CA THR A 69 -8.44 2.79 -11.17
C THR A 69 -7.36 2.75 -12.24
N LEU A 70 -6.21 2.10 -11.96
CA LEU A 70 -5.12 1.96 -12.93
C LEU A 70 -5.54 1.11 -14.13
N ILE A 71 -6.28 0.02 -13.94
CA ILE A 71 -6.82 -0.79 -15.04
C ILE A 71 -7.68 0.06 -15.96
N TYR A 72 -8.62 0.84 -15.40
CA TYR A 72 -9.49 1.72 -16.18
C TYR A 72 -8.71 2.86 -16.86
N SER A 73 -7.78 3.47 -16.13
CA SER A 73 -6.93 4.55 -16.62
C SER A 73 -6.07 4.13 -17.81
N SER A 74 -5.51 2.91 -17.75
CA SER A 74 -4.76 2.30 -18.84
C SER A 74 -5.65 1.98 -20.03
N ALA A 75 -6.84 1.39 -19.82
CA ALA A 75 -7.77 1.09 -20.90
C ALA A 75 -8.24 2.36 -21.65
N ARG A 76 -8.23 3.52 -21.00
CA ARG A 76 -8.76 4.79 -21.54
C ARG A 76 -7.71 5.85 -21.81
N ASN A 77 -6.41 5.50 -21.74
CA ASN A 77 -5.28 6.40 -21.98
C ASN A 77 -5.33 7.72 -21.18
N ILE A 78 -5.92 7.70 -19.97
CA ILE A 78 -6.26 8.92 -19.23
C ILE A 78 -5.03 9.80 -18.95
N PRO A 79 -3.88 9.28 -18.47
CA PRO A 79 -2.74 10.13 -18.12
C PRO A 79 -2.16 10.83 -19.36
N SER A 80 -2.02 10.10 -20.46
CA SER A 80 -1.47 10.62 -21.73
C SER A 80 -2.41 11.65 -22.37
N ALA A 81 -3.72 11.36 -22.42
CA ALA A 81 -4.72 12.28 -22.94
C ALA A 81 -4.78 13.58 -22.10
N CYS A 82 -4.72 13.46 -20.78
CA CYS A 82 -4.66 14.62 -19.88
C CYS A 82 -3.39 15.45 -20.08
N ALA A 83 -2.23 14.79 -20.28
CA ALA A 83 -0.98 15.48 -20.56
C ALA A 83 -1.03 16.25 -21.90
N SER A 84 -1.57 15.65 -22.96
CA SER A 84 -1.78 16.33 -24.25
C SER A 84 -2.67 17.56 -24.11
N LEU A 85 -3.77 17.47 -23.36
CA LEU A 85 -4.66 18.62 -23.17
C LEU A 85 -3.98 19.76 -22.41
N LYS A 86 -3.09 19.46 -21.46
CA LYS A 86 -2.31 20.47 -20.72
C LYS A 86 -1.32 21.22 -21.61
N THR A 87 -0.92 20.68 -22.76
CA THR A 87 -0.11 21.39 -23.75
C THR A 87 -0.94 22.17 -24.76
N GLY A 88 -2.27 22.13 -24.65
CA GLY A 88 -3.21 22.75 -25.59
C GLY A 88 -3.53 21.89 -26.81
N ALA A 89 -3.00 20.66 -26.90
CA ALA A 89 -3.21 19.76 -28.02
C ALA A 89 -4.49 18.93 -27.84
N TRP A 90 -5.40 19.00 -28.82
CA TRP A 90 -6.65 18.23 -28.88
C TRP A 90 -6.51 17.01 -29.82
N GLN A 91 -5.88 15.94 -29.33
CA GLN A 91 -5.57 14.73 -30.11
C GLN A 91 -6.60 13.61 -29.90
N ARG A 92 -7.90 13.91 -30.10
CA ARG A 92 -9.00 12.95 -29.84
C ARG A 92 -8.81 11.60 -30.55
N ALA A 93 -8.32 11.61 -31.78
CA ALA A 93 -8.17 10.39 -32.58
C ALA A 93 -7.06 9.45 -32.05
N GLU A 94 -6.04 10.00 -31.40
CA GLU A 94 -4.89 9.23 -30.88
C GLU A 94 -5.22 8.49 -29.58
N PHE A 95 -6.22 8.95 -28.82
CA PHE A 95 -6.58 8.40 -27.51
C PHE A 95 -7.89 7.60 -27.54
N MET A 96 -8.07 6.75 -28.55
CA MET A 96 -9.15 5.76 -28.53
C MET A 96 -8.86 4.72 -27.44
N GLY A 97 -9.84 4.50 -26.56
CA GLY A 97 -9.72 3.53 -25.46
C GLY A 97 -10.43 2.22 -25.77
N GLU A 98 -10.23 1.25 -24.88
CA GLU A 98 -10.87 -0.06 -24.90
C GLU A 98 -11.95 -0.15 -23.83
N GLU A 99 -13.01 -0.89 -24.14
CA GLU A 99 -14.03 -1.27 -23.16
C GLU A 99 -13.57 -2.49 -22.36
N LEU A 100 -13.80 -2.45 -21.04
CA LEU A 100 -13.48 -3.58 -20.15
C LEU A 100 -14.57 -4.67 -20.15
N ASN A 101 -15.80 -4.32 -20.54
CA ASN A 101 -16.95 -5.22 -20.54
C ASN A 101 -16.66 -6.52 -21.31
N GLY A 102 -16.84 -7.66 -20.66
CA GLY A 102 -16.64 -8.98 -21.25
C GLY A 102 -15.18 -9.41 -21.47
N LYS A 103 -14.20 -8.56 -21.15
CA LYS A 103 -12.77 -8.91 -21.22
C LYS A 103 -12.38 -9.80 -20.03
N THR A 104 -11.29 -10.56 -20.20
CA THR A 104 -10.74 -11.41 -19.14
C THR A 104 -9.65 -10.67 -18.36
N LEU A 105 -9.72 -10.68 -17.03
CA LEU A 105 -8.71 -10.13 -16.14
C LEU A 105 -7.92 -11.24 -15.44
N ALA A 106 -6.65 -11.41 -15.80
CA ALA A 106 -5.76 -12.31 -15.08
C ALA A 106 -5.26 -11.67 -13.77
N ILE A 107 -5.49 -12.31 -12.63
CA ILE A 107 -5.01 -11.86 -11.32
C ILE A 107 -3.91 -12.79 -10.83
N ILE A 108 -2.66 -12.33 -10.91
CA ILE A 108 -1.49 -13.08 -10.45
C ILE A 108 -1.30 -12.82 -8.95
N GLY A 109 -1.83 -13.72 -8.12
CA GLY A 109 -1.79 -13.64 -6.67
C GLY A 109 -3.14 -13.30 -6.05
N LEU A 110 -3.83 -14.32 -5.54
CA LEU A 110 -5.19 -14.21 -4.99
C LEU A 110 -5.20 -13.94 -3.47
N GLY A 111 -4.31 -13.07 -3.00
CA GLY A 111 -4.27 -12.59 -1.62
C GLY A 111 -5.44 -11.66 -1.28
N ARG A 112 -5.34 -10.92 -0.16
CA ARG A 112 -6.39 -9.98 0.27
C ARG A 112 -6.74 -8.95 -0.83
N ILE A 113 -5.72 -8.29 -1.38
CA ILE A 113 -5.91 -7.28 -2.44
C ILE A 113 -6.44 -7.92 -3.72
N GLY A 114 -5.86 -9.03 -4.18
CA GLY A 114 -6.27 -9.70 -5.41
C GLY A 114 -7.74 -10.13 -5.39
N ARG A 115 -8.24 -10.61 -4.25
CA ARG A 115 -9.66 -10.94 -4.08
C ARG A 115 -10.57 -9.71 -4.13
N GLU A 116 -10.17 -8.60 -3.50
CA GLU A 116 -10.92 -7.35 -3.54
C GLU A 116 -10.96 -6.74 -4.97
N VAL A 117 -9.87 -6.88 -5.73
CA VAL A 117 -9.83 -6.51 -7.15
C VAL A 117 -10.75 -7.39 -7.97
N ALA A 118 -10.67 -8.72 -7.82
CA ALA A 118 -11.54 -9.66 -8.53
C ALA A 118 -13.03 -9.32 -8.35
N LYS A 119 -13.44 -9.13 -7.09
CA LYS A 119 -14.82 -8.77 -6.73
C LYS A 119 -15.30 -7.48 -7.39
N ARG A 120 -14.45 -6.45 -7.45
CA ARG A 120 -14.79 -5.16 -8.07
C ARG A 120 -14.82 -5.24 -9.58
N MET A 121 -13.83 -5.90 -10.19
CA MET A 121 -13.77 -5.96 -11.65
C MET A 121 -14.88 -6.83 -12.26
N GLN A 122 -15.43 -7.79 -11.48
CA GLN A 122 -16.67 -8.47 -11.84
C GLN A 122 -17.87 -7.52 -12.00
N SER A 123 -17.96 -6.40 -11.29
CA SER A 123 -19.06 -5.43 -11.50
C SER A 123 -18.97 -4.71 -12.85
N PHE A 124 -17.80 -4.77 -13.51
CA PHE A 124 -17.59 -4.31 -14.88
C PHE A 124 -17.79 -5.43 -15.91
N ASN A 125 -18.38 -6.56 -15.49
CA ASN A 125 -18.61 -7.75 -16.32
C ASN A 125 -17.31 -8.31 -16.95
N MET A 126 -16.18 -8.14 -16.25
CA MET A 126 -14.93 -8.82 -16.60
C MET A 126 -14.97 -10.27 -16.09
N LYS A 127 -14.27 -11.16 -16.81
CA LYS A 127 -14.14 -12.59 -16.50
C LYS A 127 -12.84 -12.90 -15.78
#